data_AF-A0A9P8ARG6-F1
#
_entry.id   AF-A0A9P8ARG6-F1
#
_cell.length_a   1.000
_cell.length_b   1.000
_cell.length_c   1.000
_cell.angle_alpha   90.00
_cell.angle_beta   90.00
_cell.angle_gamma   90.00
#
_symmetry.space_group_name_H-M   'P 1'
#
loop_
_entity.id
_entity.type
_entity.pdbx_description
1 polymer ?
#
loop_
_entity_poly.entity_id
_entity_poly.type
_entity_poly.pdbx_seq_one_letter_code
_entity_poly.pdbx_strand_id
1 'polypeptide(L)'
;MSHFKTSQLPKLDGSCSDLPYKKSSITFLNSPTEPDFPWISPELTDNIIDFLSSDPLSLKRTSLVCRLWLPRSRFHLFSTVRLELIKLRRINKFLQLISSSHCTIHIGTLVISARILPLEWTSEYPDVAASVHSILTVPGLCRALSHASSLVLDHFDTTKTCLSFSFGIEAISRTFTNVQSITFKRIRFKNSAHMMYCAQSFPSATKWTCSKVTFVDGDDTTDHLRGCGVDSVVQTSALHTVVLDDVPGCVYEWFFLHEHDEKTMCMDTLSATLVADDRLPFLRGMLLSQIGSRLTVLEISFLDQYISRQSDFAPSSQNLPDFSRLTQLRSLRLCDISIDIVPGAYRKAIPRLLSQIRSPLLEEVYFECTTFALPHRPTGGKKYLANRSWIHNFLDWDLLAVVLARNQFGDLRKLCFVCPSYYGARFVRLVCRKLEDCPCCGVVSVIESGA
;
A
#
# COMPACT_ATOMS: atom_id res chain seq x y z
N MET A 1 14.20 -32.96 42.93
CA MET A 1 14.35 -34.44 42.79
C MET A 1 12.98 -35.07 43.03
N SER A 2 12.23 -35.25 41.96
CA SER A 2 10.91 -35.89 41.99
C SER A 2 10.79 -36.77 40.75
N HIS A 3 10.55 -38.05 40.99
CA HIS A 3 10.51 -39.12 39.99
C HIS A 3 9.29 -38.96 39.06
N PHE A 4 9.54 -38.74 37.77
CA PHE A 4 8.54 -38.97 36.73
C PHE A 4 8.54 -40.45 36.34
N LYS A 5 7.45 -41.14 36.68
CA LYS A 5 7.14 -42.50 36.22
C LYS A 5 6.79 -42.45 34.73
N THR A 6 7.57 -43.14 33.91
CA THR A 6 7.28 -43.48 32.53
C THR A 6 6.12 -44.47 32.49
N SER A 7 4.96 -44.02 31.99
CA SER A 7 3.84 -44.89 31.66
C SER A 7 4.16 -45.67 30.38
N GLN A 8 4.27 -46.99 30.52
CA GLN A 8 4.38 -47.91 29.39
C GLN A 8 3.08 -47.93 28.59
N LEU A 9 3.17 -47.63 27.30
CA LEU A 9 2.10 -47.87 26.32
C LEU A 9 1.91 -49.37 26.11
N PRO A 10 0.67 -49.86 25.96
CA PRO A 10 0.41 -51.27 25.70
C PRO A 10 0.88 -51.64 24.28
N LYS A 11 1.62 -52.75 24.18
CA LYS A 11 1.90 -53.45 22.93
C LYS A 11 0.57 -53.95 22.34
N LEU A 12 0.16 -53.38 21.21
CA LEU A 12 -0.89 -53.92 20.37
C LEU A 12 -0.25 -54.91 19.38
N ASP A 13 -0.17 -56.18 19.79
CA ASP A 13 0.05 -57.30 18.87
C ASP A 13 -1.27 -57.58 18.14
N GLY A 14 -1.43 -56.95 16.98
CA GLY A 14 -2.53 -57.16 16.06
C GLY A 14 -2.00 -57.75 14.75
N SER A 15 -1.92 -59.08 14.69
CA SER A 15 -1.74 -59.85 13.47
C SER A 15 -2.92 -59.60 12.53
N CYS A 16 -2.76 -58.64 11.61
CA CYS A 16 -3.70 -58.40 10.54
C CYS A 16 -3.39 -59.39 9.41
N SER A 17 -4.18 -60.44 9.34
CA SER A 17 -4.15 -61.46 8.31
C SER A 17 -4.32 -60.85 6.92
N ASP A 18 -3.51 -61.38 6.00
CA ASP A 18 -3.48 -61.09 4.58
C ASP A 18 -4.87 -61.08 3.94
N LEU A 19 -5.35 -59.89 3.58
CA LEU A 19 -6.38 -59.73 2.56
C LEU A 19 -5.67 -59.45 1.23
N PRO A 20 -5.91 -60.25 0.17
CA PRO A 20 -5.26 -60.03 -1.11
C PRO A 20 -5.72 -58.71 -1.70
N TYR A 21 -4.81 -57.74 -1.76
CA TYR A 21 -4.96 -56.52 -2.50
C TYR A 21 -5.08 -56.89 -3.98
N LYS A 22 -6.33 -57.04 -4.44
CA LYS A 22 -6.66 -57.24 -5.85
C LYS A 22 -6.12 -56.02 -6.59
N LYS A 23 -4.95 -56.17 -7.22
CA LYS A 23 -4.47 -55.30 -8.30
C LYS A 23 -5.56 -55.30 -9.36
N SER A 24 -6.46 -54.34 -9.30
CA SER A 24 -7.31 -53.99 -10.42
C SER A 24 -6.39 -53.48 -11.51
N SER A 25 -6.01 -54.39 -12.39
CA SER A 25 -5.43 -54.08 -13.69
C SER A 25 -6.32 -53.03 -14.34
N ILE A 26 -5.84 -51.78 -14.36
CA ILE A 26 -6.39 -50.72 -15.20
C ILE A 26 -6.02 -51.14 -16.62
N THR A 27 -6.86 -51.98 -17.20
CA THR A 27 -6.88 -52.25 -18.63
C THR A 27 -7.20 -50.92 -19.31
N PHE A 28 -6.20 -50.37 -19.99
CA PHE A 28 -6.37 -49.35 -21.02
C PHE A 28 -7.25 -49.95 -22.13
N LEU A 29 -8.57 -49.77 -21.99
CA LEU A 29 -9.55 -50.04 -23.03
C LEU A 29 -9.60 -48.82 -23.95
N ASN A 30 -8.92 -48.93 -25.08
CA ASN A 30 -9.18 -48.10 -26.26
C ASN A 30 -10.42 -48.65 -26.96
N SER A 31 -11.56 -47.97 -26.84
CA SER A 31 -12.24 -47.34 -27.99
C SER A 31 -13.67 -46.89 -27.62
N PRO A 32 -14.13 -45.78 -28.21
CA PRO A 32 -15.11 -44.89 -27.60
C PRO A 32 -16.49 -45.07 -28.25
N THR A 33 -17.48 -45.45 -27.45
CA THR A 33 -18.89 -45.24 -27.75
C THR A 33 -19.63 -44.77 -26.49
N GLU A 34 -18.98 -43.94 -25.69
CA GLU A 34 -19.63 -43.15 -24.65
C GLU A 34 -19.61 -41.68 -25.09
N PRO A 35 -20.74 -40.98 -24.92
CA PRO A 35 -21.08 -39.77 -25.65
C PRO A 35 -20.01 -38.69 -25.46
N ASP A 36 -19.74 -37.97 -26.55
CA ASP A 36 -18.92 -36.77 -26.66
C ASP A 36 -19.22 -35.78 -25.52
N PHE A 37 -18.62 -36.00 -24.36
CA PHE A 37 -18.63 -35.00 -23.30
C PHE A 37 -17.87 -33.82 -23.88
N PRO A 38 -18.46 -32.61 -23.99
CA PRO A 38 -17.76 -31.48 -24.59
C PRO A 38 -16.54 -31.19 -23.72
N TRP A 39 -15.37 -31.63 -24.18
CA TRP A 39 -14.10 -31.33 -23.56
C TRP A 39 -13.84 -29.85 -23.80
N ILE A 40 -14.16 -29.04 -22.81
CA ILE A 40 -13.73 -27.64 -22.79
C ILE A 40 -12.20 -27.66 -22.74
N SER A 41 -11.54 -26.89 -23.61
CA SER A 41 -10.08 -26.84 -23.62
C SER A 41 -9.57 -26.34 -22.25
N PRO A 42 -8.40 -26.79 -21.78
CA PRO A 42 -7.82 -26.31 -20.52
C PRO A 42 -7.71 -24.78 -20.47
N GLU A 43 -7.41 -24.13 -21.59
CA GLU A 43 -7.30 -22.67 -21.69
C GLU A 43 -8.66 -21.99 -21.49
N LEU A 44 -9.73 -22.52 -22.09
CA LEU A 44 -11.08 -22.00 -21.88
C LEU A 44 -11.53 -22.22 -20.43
N THR A 45 -11.19 -23.36 -19.84
CA THR A 45 -11.46 -23.65 -18.43
C THR A 45 -10.74 -22.66 -17.51
N ASP A 46 -9.45 -22.41 -17.74
CA ASP A 46 -8.67 -21.46 -16.96
C ASP A 46 -9.22 -20.03 -17.11
N ASN A 47 -9.59 -19.62 -18.33
CA ASN A 47 -10.24 -18.33 -18.57
C ASN A 47 -11.56 -18.21 -17.79
N ILE A 48 -12.41 -19.24 -17.78
CA ILE A 48 -13.65 -19.25 -16.99
C ILE A 48 -13.34 -19.05 -15.50
N ILE A 49 -12.33 -19.75 -14.97
CA ILE A 49 -11.92 -19.63 -13.58
C ILE A 49 -11.31 -18.24 -13.28
N ASP A 50 -10.61 -17.64 -14.23
CA ASP A 50 -10.02 -16.30 -14.11
C ASP A 50 -11.08 -15.21 -13.96
N PHE A 51 -12.21 -15.33 -14.65
CA PHE A 51 -13.36 -14.44 -14.46
C PHE A 51 -13.96 -14.54 -13.04
N LEU A 52 -13.72 -15.64 -12.32
CA LEU A 52 -14.15 -15.81 -10.94
C LEU A 52 -13.11 -15.31 -9.91
N SER A 53 -11.97 -14.75 -10.34
CA SER A 53 -10.89 -14.28 -9.46
C SER A 53 -11.36 -13.34 -8.33
N SER A 54 -12.38 -12.53 -8.59
CA SER A 54 -12.98 -11.58 -7.64
C SER A 54 -14.05 -12.19 -6.71
N ASP A 55 -14.49 -13.44 -6.94
CA ASP A 55 -15.47 -14.15 -6.12
C ASP A 55 -14.87 -15.42 -5.48
N PRO A 56 -14.27 -15.29 -4.27
CA PRO A 56 -13.70 -16.41 -3.54
C PRO A 56 -14.70 -17.53 -3.20
N LEU A 57 -16.01 -17.23 -3.11
CA LEU A 57 -17.02 -18.25 -2.82
C LEU A 57 -17.24 -19.14 -4.04
N SER A 58 -17.38 -18.55 -5.21
CA SER A 58 -17.45 -19.29 -6.47
C SER A 58 -16.15 -20.04 -6.76
N LEU A 59 -14.99 -19.46 -6.49
CA LEU A 59 -13.70 -20.16 -6.61
C LEU A 59 -13.59 -21.39 -5.71
N LYS A 60 -14.10 -21.32 -4.47
CA LYS A 60 -14.12 -22.49 -3.58
C LYS A 60 -15.00 -23.60 -4.15
N ARG A 61 -16.18 -23.26 -4.65
CA ARG A 61 -17.10 -24.25 -5.25
C ARG A 61 -16.50 -24.86 -6.52
N THR A 62 -15.96 -24.04 -7.41
CA THR A 62 -15.31 -24.51 -8.65
C THR A 62 -14.09 -25.40 -8.38
N SER A 63 -13.34 -25.14 -7.31
CA SER A 63 -12.22 -26.00 -6.90
C SER A 63 -12.65 -27.43 -6.50
N LEU A 64 -13.93 -27.65 -6.20
CA LEU A 64 -14.49 -28.96 -5.83
C LEU A 64 -15.15 -29.69 -7.00
N VAL A 65 -15.29 -29.06 -8.16
CA VAL A 65 -15.97 -29.64 -9.33
C VAL A 65 -15.18 -30.81 -9.90
N CYS A 66 -13.90 -30.61 -10.20
CA CYS A 66 -13.02 -31.68 -10.68
C CYS A 66 -11.54 -31.37 -10.40
N ARG A 67 -10.67 -32.38 -10.57
CA ARG A 67 -9.22 -32.23 -10.34
C ARG A 67 -8.54 -31.28 -11.32
N LEU A 68 -9.06 -31.12 -12.54
CA LEU A 68 -8.49 -30.25 -13.56
C LEU A 68 -8.64 -28.76 -13.21
N TRP A 69 -9.73 -28.39 -12.53
CA TRP A 69 -10.00 -27.00 -12.14
C TRP A 69 -9.22 -26.57 -10.89
N LEU A 70 -8.82 -27.57 -10.09
CA LEU A 70 -8.21 -27.35 -8.79
C LEU A 70 -6.93 -26.48 -8.82
N PRO A 71 -5.95 -26.67 -9.74
CA PRO A 71 -4.74 -25.85 -9.76
C PRO A 71 -5.04 -24.36 -9.99
N ARG A 72 -5.87 -24.03 -10.99
CA ARG A 72 -6.22 -22.65 -11.32
C ARG A 72 -7.09 -22.00 -10.25
N SER A 73 -8.08 -22.72 -9.71
CA SER A 73 -8.87 -22.20 -8.59
C SER A 73 -8.00 -21.94 -7.36
N ARG A 74 -7.04 -22.83 -7.05
CA ARG A 74 -6.09 -22.62 -5.95
C ARG A 74 -5.19 -21.43 -6.17
N PHE A 75 -4.69 -21.23 -7.39
CA PHE A 75 -3.88 -20.06 -7.73
C PHE A 75 -4.58 -18.75 -7.33
N HIS A 76 -5.86 -18.59 -7.66
CA HIS A 76 -6.63 -17.40 -7.27
C HIS A 76 -6.97 -17.37 -5.78
N LEU A 77 -7.41 -18.50 -5.21
CA LEU A 77 -7.78 -18.59 -3.78
C LEU A 77 -6.63 -18.27 -2.83
N PHE A 78 -5.40 -18.57 -3.22
CA PHE A 78 -4.19 -18.35 -2.43
C PHE A 78 -3.31 -17.23 -2.99
N SER A 79 -3.76 -16.50 -4.02
CA SER A 79 -3.06 -15.33 -4.57
C SER A 79 -2.73 -14.32 -3.48
N THR A 80 -3.64 -14.13 -2.52
CA THR A 80 -3.43 -13.33 -1.32
C THR A 80 -3.71 -14.16 -0.07
N VAL A 81 -2.69 -14.40 0.75
CA VAL A 81 -2.82 -15.09 2.03
C VAL A 81 -2.72 -14.10 3.17
N ARG A 82 -3.75 -14.04 4.03
CA ARG A 82 -3.77 -13.21 5.23
C ARG A 82 -3.58 -14.07 6.49
N LEU A 83 -2.47 -13.87 7.18
CA LEU A 83 -2.15 -14.49 8.46
C LEU A 83 -2.39 -13.51 9.60
N GLU A 84 -3.39 -13.80 10.43
CA GLU A 84 -3.67 -13.05 11.64
C GLU A 84 -3.04 -13.74 12.85
N LEU A 85 -2.11 -13.06 13.52
CA LEU A 85 -1.30 -13.65 14.59
C LEU A 85 -2.11 -14.11 15.79
N ILE A 86 -3.32 -13.58 16.00
CA ILE A 86 -4.22 -14.08 17.05
C ILE A 86 -4.78 -15.49 16.75
N LYS A 87 -4.79 -15.91 15.49
CA LYS A 87 -5.34 -17.21 15.04
C LYS A 87 -4.21 -18.23 14.89
N LEU A 88 -3.43 -18.44 15.94
CA LEU A 88 -2.25 -19.34 15.94
C LEU A 88 -2.53 -20.72 15.38
N ARG A 89 -3.69 -21.32 15.69
CA ARG A 89 -4.09 -22.62 15.12
C ARG A 89 -4.20 -22.60 13.60
N ARG A 90 -4.67 -21.50 13.00
CA ARG A 90 -4.76 -21.36 11.54
C ARG A 90 -3.38 -21.15 10.92
N ILE A 91 -2.52 -20.38 11.58
CA ILE A 91 -1.13 -20.21 11.18
C ILE A 91 -0.42 -21.56 11.18
N ASN A 92 -0.48 -22.32 12.26
CA ASN A 92 0.19 -23.62 12.33
C ASN A 92 -0.31 -24.61 11.27
N LYS A 93 -1.63 -24.65 11.01
CA LYS A 93 -2.19 -25.44 9.91
C LYS A 93 -1.70 -24.97 8.54
N PHE A 94 -1.60 -23.66 8.35
CA PHE A 94 -1.05 -23.08 7.12
C PHE A 94 0.44 -23.41 6.96
N LEU A 95 1.24 -23.29 8.03
CA LEU A 95 2.64 -23.66 8.05
C LEU A 95 2.84 -25.15 7.75
N GLN A 96 2.02 -26.02 8.34
CA GLN A 96 2.02 -27.45 8.05
C GLN A 96 1.68 -27.72 6.57
N LEU A 97 0.72 -26.98 6.02
CA LEU A 97 0.30 -27.12 4.63
C LEU A 97 1.41 -26.73 3.65
N ILE A 98 2.07 -25.59 3.87
CA ILE A 98 3.15 -25.12 2.99
C ILE A 98 4.47 -25.86 3.20
N SER A 99 4.68 -26.47 4.36
CA SER A 99 5.84 -27.32 4.62
C SER A 99 5.72 -28.69 3.95
N SER A 100 4.53 -29.06 3.47
CA SER A 100 4.33 -30.29 2.71
C SER A 100 5.11 -30.24 1.39
N SER A 101 5.84 -31.32 1.09
CA SER A 101 6.54 -31.49 -0.20
C SER A 101 5.60 -31.47 -1.41
N HIS A 102 4.31 -31.70 -1.18
CA HIS A 102 3.26 -31.69 -2.21
C HIS A 102 2.46 -30.38 -2.22
N CYS A 103 2.92 -29.34 -1.52
CA CYS A 103 2.27 -28.04 -1.56
C CYS A 103 2.40 -27.45 -2.97
N THR A 104 1.26 -27.26 -3.63
CA THR A 104 1.16 -26.59 -4.94
C THR A 104 0.64 -25.16 -4.80
N ILE A 105 0.70 -24.59 -3.60
CA ILE A 105 0.14 -23.27 -3.32
C ILE A 105 1.13 -22.21 -3.75
N HIS A 106 0.69 -21.35 -4.66
CA HIS A 106 1.40 -20.15 -5.06
C HIS A 106 0.87 -18.96 -4.28
N ILE A 107 1.74 -18.24 -3.58
CA ILE A 107 1.38 -17.07 -2.77
C ILE A 107 1.96 -15.86 -3.48
N GLY A 108 1.10 -15.01 -4.04
CA GLY A 108 1.55 -13.75 -4.65
C GLY A 108 1.78 -12.68 -3.58
N THR A 109 0.77 -12.47 -2.74
CA THR A 109 0.75 -11.48 -1.67
C THR A 109 0.61 -12.16 -0.32
N LEU A 110 1.60 -12.00 0.56
CA LEU A 110 1.51 -12.42 1.95
C LEU A 110 1.19 -11.22 2.83
N VAL A 111 0.06 -11.26 3.54
CA VAL A 111 -0.32 -10.26 4.53
C VAL A 111 -0.18 -10.87 5.91
N ILE A 112 0.74 -10.36 6.73
CA ILE A 112 0.88 -10.74 8.14
C ILE A 112 0.29 -9.61 8.98
N SER A 113 -0.57 -9.92 9.93
CA SER A 113 -1.27 -8.89 10.72
C SER A 113 -1.41 -9.21 12.20
N ALA A 114 -1.19 -8.21 13.06
CA ALA A 114 -1.35 -8.31 14.52
C ALA A 114 -2.53 -7.49 15.10
N ARG A 115 -3.53 -7.15 14.27
CA ARG A 115 -4.69 -6.25 14.56
C ARG A 115 -5.43 -6.38 15.90
N ILE A 116 -5.44 -7.54 16.53
CA ILE A 116 -6.32 -7.84 17.67
C ILE A 116 -5.53 -7.91 18.99
N LEU A 117 -4.24 -7.62 18.96
CA LEU A 117 -3.49 -7.40 20.20
C LEU A 117 -3.58 -5.91 20.48
N PRO A 118 -4.24 -5.48 21.58
CA PRO A 118 -4.06 -4.14 22.07
C PRO A 118 -2.56 -3.88 22.12
N LEU A 119 -2.12 -2.74 21.57
CA LEU A 119 -0.69 -2.42 21.45
C LEU A 119 0.03 -2.50 22.80
N GLU A 120 -0.71 -2.43 23.92
CA GLU A 120 -0.22 -2.62 25.27
C GLU A 120 0.10 -4.09 25.63
N TRP A 121 -0.56 -5.07 25.01
CA TRP A 121 -0.60 -6.46 25.49
C TRP A 121 0.44 -7.39 24.88
N THR A 122 1.20 -7.00 23.85
CA THR A 122 2.14 -7.92 23.19
C THR A 122 3.29 -8.40 24.08
N SER A 123 3.62 -7.70 25.17
CA SER A 123 4.59 -8.18 26.17
C SER A 123 4.05 -9.30 27.06
N GLU A 124 2.72 -9.43 27.20
CA GLU A 124 2.07 -10.42 28.06
C GLU A 124 1.80 -11.76 27.34
N TYR A 125 2.00 -11.84 26.02
CA TYR A 125 1.72 -13.03 25.22
C TYR A 125 2.98 -13.54 24.47
N PRO A 126 3.92 -14.20 25.16
CA PRO A 126 5.15 -14.75 24.56
C PRO A 126 4.86 -15.71 23.39
N ASP A 127 3.70 -16.38 23.39
CA ASP A 127 3.27 -17.30 22.33
C ASP A 127 3.13 -16.63 20.96
N VAL A 128 2.74 -15.35 20.92
CA VAL A 128 2.61 -14.61 19.65
C VAL A 128 4.00 -14.35 19.06
N ALA A 129 4.93 -13.91 19.90
CA ALA A 129 6.28 -13.59 19.49
C ALA A 129 7.01 -14.85 18.98
N ALA A 130 6.85 -15.97 19.70
CA ALA A 130 7.32 -17.29 19.27
C ALA A 130 6.67 -17.76 17.96
N SER A 131 5.42 -17.41 17.70
CA SER A 131 4.72 -17.78 16.47
C SER A 131 5.16 -16.96 15.26
N VAL A 132 5.39 -15.65 15.43
CA VAL A 132 6.03 -14.81 14.39
C VAL A 132 7.40 -15.38 14.06
N HIS A 133 8.19 -15.66 15.08
CA HIS A 133 9.48 -16.30 14.91
C HIS A 133 9.35 -17.63 14.15
N SER A 134 8.39 -18.49 14.51
CA SER A 134 8.15 -19.76 13.82
C SER A 134 7.79 -19.56 12.35
N ILE A 135 6.98 -18.56 12.00
CA ILE A 135 6.67 -18.22 10.60
C ILE A 135 7.94 -17.82 9.84
N LEU A 136 8.84 -17.07 10.48
CA LEU A 136 10.03 -16.52 9.82
C LEU A 136 11.20 -17.49 9.76
N THR A 137 11.23 -18.50 10.63
CA THR A 137 12.45 -19.31 10.86
C THR A 137 12.34 -20.77 10.45
N VAL A 138 11.13 -21.26 10.13
CA VAL A 138 10.95 -22.67 9.74
C VAL A 138 11.68 -22.93 8.41
N PRO A 139 12.73 -23.78 8.42
CA PRO A 139 13.47 -24.14 7.23
C PRO A 139 12.57 -24.99 6.32
N GLY A 140 12.09 -24.43 5.22
CA GLY A 140 11.15 -25.09 4.29
C GLY A 140 10.02 -24.19 3.80
N LEU A 141 9.65 -23.18 4.60
CA LEU A 141 8.80 -22.06 4.17
C LEU A 141 9.35 -21.37 2.91
N CYS A 142 10.67 -21.41 2.74
CA CYS A 142 11.42 -20.80 1.66
C CYS A 142 10.85 -21.11 0.28
N ARG A 143 10.38 -22.32 -0.05
CA ARG A 143 9.93 -22.60 -1.44
C ARG A 143 8.56 -22.00 -1.76
N ALA A 144 7.59 -22.14 -0.85
CA ALA A 144 6.25 -21.59 -1.09
C ALA A 144 6.24 -20.06 -1.01
N LEU A 145 7.06 -19.50 -0.10
CA LEU A 145 7.18 -18.05 0.09
C LEU A 145 8.21 -17.37 -0.82
N SER A 146 9.17 -18.10 -1.41
CA SER A 146 10.11 -17.50 -2.37
C SER A 146 9.43 -16.94 -3.59
N HIS A 147 8.19 -17.34 -3.88
CA HIS A 147 7.39 -16.80 -4.97
C HIS A 147 6.54 -15.58 -4.57
N ALA A 148 6.51 -15.22 -3.29
CA ALA A 148 5.80 -14.03 -2.84
C ALA A 148 6.47 -12.78 -3.41
N SER A 149 5.75 -12.10 -4.29
CA SER A 149 6.18 -10.83 -4.88
C SER A 149 5.77 -9.64 -4.01
N SER A 150 4.77 -9.80 -3.15
CA SER A 150 4.31 -8.77 -2.23
C SER A 150 4.23 -9.25 -0.78
N LEU A 151 4.77 -8.44 0.14
CA LEU A 151 4.68 -8.65 1.58
C LEU A 151 4.03 -7.43 2.23
N VAL A 152 3.02 -7.66 3.07
CA VAL A 152 2.33 -6.63 3.84
C VAL A 152 2.44 -6.97 5.32
N LEU A 153 3.04 -6.07 6.10
CA LEU A 153 3.09 -6.14 7.54
C LEU A 153 2.09 -5.12 8.11
N ASP A 154 1.09 -5.58 8.87
CA ASP A 154 -0.06 -4.76 9.30
C ASP A 154 -0.31 -4.81 10.82
N HIS A 155 -0.31 -3.66 11.50
CA HIS A 155 -0.46 -3.52 12.96
C HIS A 155 0.65 -4.23 13.76
N PHE A 156 1.91 -3.96 13.45
CA PHE A 156 3.04 -4.50 14.22
C PHE A 156 3.59 -3.47 15.19
N ASP A 157 3.98 -3.90 16.38
CA ASP A 157 4.86 -3.13 17.27
C ASP A 157 6.20 -3.86 17.33
N THR A 158 7.21 -3.33 16.66
CA THR A 158 8.51 -4.01 16.55
C THR A 158 9.27 -4.01 17.86
N THR A 159 8.93 -3.15 18.83
CA THR A 159 9.58 -3.15 20.15
C THR A 159 9.10 -4.31 21.02
N LYS A 160 7.84 -4.71 20.84
CA LYS A 160 7.19 -5.75 21.64
C LYS A 160 7.11 -7.09 20.94
N THR A 161 7.18 -7.12 19.62
CA THR A 161 7.28 -8.35 18.85
C THR A 161 8.75 -8.78 18.75
N CYS A 162 9.04 -10.08 18.56
CA CYS A 162 10.39 -10.59 18.29
C CYS A 162 11.07 -10.00 17.04
N LEU A 163 10.43 -9.03 16.36
CA LEU A 163 11.05 -8.19 15.34
C LEU A 163 12.04 -7.16 15.94
N SER A 164 12.12 -7.04 17.27
CA SER A 164 13.02 -6.13 17.99
C SER A 164 14.51 -6.48 17.87
N PHE A 165 14.86 -7.67 17.39
CA PHE A 165 16.25 -8.13 17.28
C PHE A 165 16.66 -8.44 15.83
N SER A 166 17.96 -8.29 15.57
CA SER A 166 18.65 -8.63 14.31
C SER A 166 18.18 -9.95 13.68
N PHE A 167 17.90 -10.93 14.54
CA PHE A 167 17.50 -12.27 14.14
C PHE A 167 16.19 -12.33 13.34
N GLY A 168 15.15 -11.60 13.75
CA GLY A 168 13.85 -11.63 13.04
C GLY A 168 13.95 -11.03 11.64
N ILE A 169 14.74 -9.98 11.52
CA ILE A 169 14.96 -9.25 10.27
C ILE A 169 15.88 -10.05 9.32
N GLU A 170 16.91 -10.70 9.85
CA GLU A 170 17.75 -11.64 9.09
C GLU A 170 16.95 -12.85 8.57
N ALA A 171 16.01 -13.36 9.35
CA ALA A 171 15.12 -14.43 8.91
C ALA A 171 14.19 -13.96 7.77
N ILE A 172 13.67 -12.74 7.88
CA ILE A 172 12.87 -12.10 6.82
C ILE A 172 13.70 -11.95 5.54
N SER A 173 14.93 -11.42 5.62
CA SER A 173 15.77 -11.18 4.45
C SER A 173 16.10 -12.47 3.69
N ARG A 174 16.34 -13.56 4.42
CA ARG A 174 16.57 -14.89 3.84
C ARG A 174 15.32 -15.50 3.22
N THR A 175 14.14 -15.21 3.76
CA THR A 175 12.89 -15.83 3.32
C THR A 175 12.29 -15.10 2.11
N PHE A 176 12.42 -13.78 2.06
CA PHE A 176 11.70 -12.91 1.15
C PHE A 176 12.61 -12.24 0.11
N THR A 177 13.57 -12.98 -0.44
CA THR A 177 14.56 -12.45 -1.40
C THR A 177 13.95 -11.92 -2.70
N ASN A 178 12.76 -12.39 -3.07
CA ASN A 178 12.08 -12.04 -4.32
C ASN A 178 10.92 -11.04 -4.12
N VAL A 179 10.73 -10.50 -2.91
CA VAL A 179 9.67 -9.52 -2.66
C VAL A 179 10.00 -8.24 -3.39
N GLN A 180 9.13 -7.87 -4.33
CA GLN A 180 9.20 -6.65 -5.13
C GLN A 180 8.37 -5.51 -4.53
N SER A 181 7.31 -5.85 -3.78
CA SER A 181 6.44 -4.87 -3.13
C SER A 181 6.33 -5.10 -1.64
N ILE A 182 6.78 -4.14 -0.84
CA ILE A 182 6.70 -4.19 0.61
C ILE A 182 5.75 -3.10 1.11
N THR A 183 4.84 -3.48 2.01
CA THR A 183 3.89 -2.58 2.64
C THR A 183 4.01 -2.64 4.16
N PHE A 184 4.35 -1.52 4.78
CA PHE A 184 4.26 -1.31 6.22
C PHE A 184 3.00 -0.52 6.55
N LYS A 185 2.06 -1.14 7.27
CA LYS A 185 0.78 -0.50 7.62
C LYS A 185 0.57 -0.50 9.13
N ARG A 186 0.40 0.66 9.74
CA ARG A 186 0.24 0.82 11.20
C ARG A 186 1.34 0.09 11.96
N ILE A 187 2.58 0.29 11.53
CA ILE A 187 3.73 -0.29 12.21
C ILE A 187 4.32 0.74 13.14
N ARG A 188 4.59 0.31 14.38
CA ARG A 188 5.37 1.06 15.33
C ARG A 188 6.76 0.46 15.38
N PHE A 189 7.75 1.21 14.91
CA PHE A 189 9.15 0.85 15.02
C PHE A 189 9.73 1.37 16.34
N LYS A 190 10.87 0.83 16.77
CA LYS A 190 11.61 1.40 17.91
C LYS A 190 12.02 2.84 17.62
N ASN A 191 12.72 3.01 16.51
CA ASN A 191 13.23 4.26 15.98
C ASN A 191 13.40 4.14 14.45
N SER A 192 13.81 5.22 13.80
CA SER A 192 14.06 5.26 12.36
C SER A 192 15.07 4.20 11.92
N ALA A 193 16.21 4.09 12.60
CA ALA A 193 17.26 3.10 12.30
C ALA A 193 16.75 1.64 12.33
N HIS A 194 15.77 1.31 13.15
CA HIS A 194 15.16 -0.02 13.14
C HIS A 194 14.32 -0.26 11.89
N MET A 195 13.55 0.74 11.46
CA MET A 195 12.82 0.68 10.19
C MET A 195 13.80 0.52 9.01
N MET A 196 14.90 1.26 9.02
CA MET A 196 15.98 1.17 8.03
C MET A 196 16.51 -0.24 7.86
N TYR A 197 16.88 -0.85 8.99
CA TYR A 197 17.43 -2.19 8.99
C TYR A 197 16.41 -3.23 8.50
N CYS A 198 15.13 -3.05 8.87
CA CYS A 198 14.04 -3.85 8.32
C CYS A 198 13.89 -3.63 6.81
N ALA A 199 14.04 -2.39 6.34
CA ALA A 199 13.88 -2.07 4.93
C ALA A 199 15.00 -2.69 4.06
N GLN A 200 16.24 -2.65 4.56
CA GLN A 200 17.41 -3.26 3.92
C GLN A 200 17.28 -4.79 3.72
N SER A 201 16.34 -5.43 4.41
CA SER A 201 16.09 -6.86 4.25
C SER A 201 15.37 -7.24 2.96
N PHE A 202 14.94 -6.25 2.17
CA PHE A 202 14.23 -6.47 0.91
C PHE A 202 15.02 -5.85 -0.27
N PRO A 203 16.17 -6.44 -0.65
CA PRO A 203 17.05 -5.87 -1.67
C PRO A 203 16.48 -5.90 -3.08
N SER A 204 15.36 -6.60 -3.30
CA SER A 204 14.65 -6.69 -4.59
C SER A 204 13.40 -5.80 -4.64
N ALA A 205 13.08 -5.08 -3.55
CA ALA A 205 11.84 -4.33 -3.45
C ALA A 205 11.91 -3.04 -4.29
N THR A 206 11.11 -3.01 -5.36
CA THR A 206 10.93 -1.86 -6.25
C THR A 206 9.77 -0.97 -5.84
N LYS A 207 8.83 -1.49 -5.05
CA LYS A 207 7.64 -0.77 -4.56
C LYS A 207 7.58 -0.77 -3.04
N TRP A 208 7.53 0.43 -2.46
CA TRP A 208 7.42 0.65 -1.02
C TRP A 208 6.12 1.36 -0.69
N THR A 209 5.47 0.91 0.37
CA THR A 209 4.27 1.57 0.88
C THR A 209 4.34 1.62 2.39
N CYS A 210 4.44 2.82 2.95
CA CYS A 210 4.44 3.06 4.38
C CYS A 210 3.17 3.85 4.71
N SER A 211 2.29 3.30 5.56
CA SER A 211 1.04 3.94 5.97
C SER A 211 0.92 3.90 7.49
N LYS A 212 0.76 5.05 8.15
CA LYS A 212 0.62 5.17 9.61
C LYS A 212 1.81 4.58 10.37
N VAL A 213 3.02 4.91 9.93
CA VAL A 213 4.24 4.45 10.61
C VAL A 213 4.50 5.34 11.81
N THR A 214 4.90 4.77 12.95
CA THR A 214 5.21 5.53 14.17
C THR A 214 6.49 5.01 14.82
N PHE A 215 7.11 5.82 15.68
CA PHE A 215 8.31 5.44 16.44
C PHE A 215 8.05 5.52 17.95
N VAL A 216 8.63 4.61 18.74
CA VAL A 216 8.48 4.60 20.21
C VAL A 216 9.29 5.71 20.86
N ASP A 217 10.57 5.85 20.49
CA ASP A 217 11.52 6.73 21.18
C ASP A 217 11.37 8.22 20.79
N GLY A 218 10.25 8.60 20.16
CA GLY A 218 10.12 9.88 19.48
C GLY A 218 10.97 9.94 18.20
N ASP A 219 10.84 11.03 17.44
CA ASP A 219 11.52 11.23 16.15
C ASP A 219 12.92 11.86 16.30
N ASP A 220 13.41 12.07 17.53
CA ASP A 220 14.57 12.95 17.84
C ASP A 220 15.95 12.35 17.49
N THR A 221 16.03 11.44 16.53
CA THR A 221 17.25 10.63 16.29
C THR A 221 18.09 11.06 15.09
N THR A 222 17.87 12.25 14.51
CA THR A 222 18.73 12.76 13.42
C THR A 222 20.22 12.76 13.79
N ASP A 223 20.54 12.98 15.08
CA ASP A 223 21.93 12.96 15.58
C ASP A 223 22.51 11.53 15.71
N HIS A 224 21.67 10.51 15.85
CA HIS A 224 22.14 9.12 16.02
C HIS A 224 22.44 8.41 14.70
N LEU A 225 21.85 8.84 13.58
CA LEU A 225 22.10 8.22 12.27
C LEU A 225 23.57 8.34 11.84
N ARG A 226 24.27 9.42 12.22
CA ARG A 226 25.71 9.60 11.91
C ARG A 226 26.63 8.66 12.71
N GLY A 227 26.15 8.04 13.78
CA GLY A 227 26.98 7.22 14.68
C GLY A 227 26.83 5.71 14.50
N CYS A 228 25.75 5.24 13.87
CA CYS A 228 25.41 3.81 13.85
C CYS A 228 26.17 2.96 12.82
N GLY A 229 27.15 3.52 12.10
CA GLY A 229 27.93 2.76 11.11
C GLY A 229 27.09 2.19 9.95
N VAL A 230 25.91 2.78 9.71
CA VAL A 230 24.99 2.38 8.62
C VAL A 230 25.47 2.92 7.26
N ASP A 231 26.55 3.70 7.23
CA ASP A 231 27.10 4.47 6.10
C ASP A 231 27.50 3.64 4.85
N SER A 232 27.33 2.31 4.86
CA SER A 232 27.78 1.45 3.76
C SER A 232 26.74 0.45 3.24
N VAL A 233 25.51 0.45 3.77
CA VAL A 233 24.46 -0.46 3.27
C VAL A 233 23.61 0.26 2.24
N VAL A 234 24.14 0.31 1.01
CA VAL A 234 23.46 0.85 -0.17
C VAL A 234 22.32 -0.07 -0.55
N GLN A 235 21.10 0.43 -0.58
CA GLN A 235 19.99 -0.29 -1.18
C GLN A 235 20.27 -0.47 -2.68
N THR A 236 20.43 -1.71 -3.11
CA THR A 236 20.91 -2.04 -4.47
C THR A 236 19.81 -1.99 -5.53
N SER A 237 18.54 -2.05 -5.13
CA SER A 237 17.42 -2.03 -6.07
C SER A 237 16.99 -0.62 -6.45
N ALA A 238 16.71 -0.46 -7.74
CA ALA A 238 15.93 0.63 -8.29
C ALA A 238 14.54 0.71 -7.63
N LEU A 239 14.35 1.70 -6.76
CA LEU A 239 13.04 2.05 -6.22
C LEU A 239 12.25 2.77 -7.32
N HIS A 240 11.10 2.21 -7.72
CA HIS A 240 10.23 2.78 -8.75
C HIS A 240 9.04 3.50 -8.13
N THR A 241 8.37 2.84 -7.20
CA THR A 241 7.13 3.34 -6.58
C THR A 241 7.29 3.48 -5.08
N VAL A 242 7.06 4.69 -4.58
CA VAL A 242 7.07 4.96 -3.13
C VAL A 242 5.76 5.62 -2.75
N VAL A 243 5.08 5.03 -1.77
CA VAL A 243 3.82 5.54 -1.20
C VAL A 243 4.03 5.78 0.29
N LEU A 244 3.93 7.03 0.72
CA LEU A 244 4.14 7.48 2.09
C LEU A 244 2.86 8.15 2.58
N ASP A 245 2.17 7.52 3.52
CA ASP A 245 0.90 7.96 4.04
C ASP A 245 0.96 8.07 5.56
N ASP A 246 0.83 9.27 6.13
CA ASP A 246 0.87 9.47 7.59
C ASP A 246 2.13 8.84 8.21
N VAL A 247 3.30 9.26 7.72
CA VAL A 247 4.61 8.78 8.20
C VAL A 247 5.43 9.95 8.78
N PRO A 248 6.34 9.70 9.74
CA PRO A 248 7.14 10.75 10.35
C PRO A 248 8.20 11.30 9.38
N GLY A 249 8.70 12.50 9.68
CA GLY A 249 9.65 13.23 8.81
C GLY A 249 10.91 12.44 8.48
N CYS A 250 11.47 11.73 9.47
CA CYS A 250 12.68 10.93 9.27
C CYS A 250 12.52 9.81 8.21
N VAL A 251 11.29 9.34 7.95
CA VAL A 251 11.04 8.34 6.91
C VAL A 251 11.22 8.95 5.53
N TYR A 252 10.73 10.18 5.34
CA TYR A 252 11.00 10.93 4.12
C TYR A 252 12.50 11.17 3.99
N GLU A 253 13.12 11.74 5.01
CA GLU A 253 14.56 11.96 5.08
C GLU A 253 15.35 10.72 4.65
N TRP A 254 15.00 9.53 5.15
CA TRP A 254 15.69 8.32 4.74
C TRP A 254 15.66 8.10 3.21
N PHE A 255 14.46 8.08 2.63
CA PHE A 255 14.27 7.79 1.21
C PHE A 255 15.04 8.78 0.31
N PHE A 256 15.39 9.98 0.80
CA PHE A 256 16.01 11.06 0.01
C PHE A 256 17.41 11.51 0.47
N LEU A 257 17.86 11.17 1.68
CA LEU A 257 19.19 11.56 2.21
C LEU A 257 20.31 10.59 1.80
N HIS A 258 20.00 9.32 1.53
CA HIS A 258 21.03 8.33 1.18
C HIS A 258 21.43 8.39 -0.31
N GLU A 259 21.23 9.55 -0.94
CA GLU A 259 21.09 9.72 -2.38
C GLU A 259 22.29 10.47 -2.99
N HIS A 260 23.48 9.92 -2.80
CA HIS A 260 24.68 10.38 -3.52
C HIS A 260 24.93 9.61 -4.82
N ASP A 261 24.18 8.54 -5.10
CA ASP A 261 24.33 7.77 -6.34
C ASP A 261 23.13 7.99 -7.27
N GLU A 262 23.28 8.88 -8.26
CA GLU A 262 22.27 9.12 -9.31
C GLU A 262 21.87 7.84 -10.06
N LYS A 263 22.63 6.74 -9.94
CA LYS A 263 22.36 5.46 -10.61
C LYS A 263 21.32 4.60 -9.88
N THR A 264 21.13 4.73 -8.57
CA THR A 264 20.25 3.84 -7.80
C THR A 264 18.80 4.32 -7.78
N MET A 265 18.56 5.61 -8.01
CA MET A 265 17.24 6.21 -7.84
C MET A 265 16.44 6.25 -9.15
N CYS A 266 15.65 5.20 -9.40
CA CYS A 266 14.78 5.10 -10.57
C CYS A 266 13.32 5.45 -10.25
N MET A 267 13.09 6.34 -9.27
CA MET A 267 11.74 6.58 -8.78
C MET A 267 10.92 7.35 -9.80
N ASP A 268 9.88 6.70 -10.32
CA ASP A 268 8.97 7.24 -11.32
C ASP A 268 7.62 7.64 -10.72
N THR A 269 7.26 7.07 -9.57
CA THR A 269 5.96 7.24 -8.92
C THR A 269 6.16 7.55 -7.45
N LEU A 270 5.72 8.73 -7.04
CA LEU A 270 5.69 9.15 -5.64
C LEU A 270 4.26 9.50 -5.24
N SER A 271 3.77 8.86 -4.17
CA SER A 271 2.55 9.26 -3.47
C SER A 271 2.93 9.64 -2.05
N ALA A 272 2.64 10.86 -1.63
CA ALA A 272 3.04 11.37 -0.32
C ALA A 272 1.90 12.14 0.36
N THR A 273 1.62 11.81 1.60
CA THR A 273 0.70 12.56 2.45
C THR A 273 1.47 13.63 3.21
N LEU A 274 1.28 14.88 2.79
CA LEU A 274 1.89 16.04 3.42
C LEU A 274 1.06 16.45 4.63
N VAL A 275 1.60 16.19 5.81
CA VAL A 275 1.08 16.74 7.06
C VAL A 275 1.61 18.16 7.21
N ALA A 276 0.72 19.10 7.52
CA ALA A 276 0.98 20.56 7.54
C ALA A 276 1.98 21.07 8.59
N ASP A 277 2.72 20.18 9.25
CA ASP A 277 3.72 20.51 10.26
C ASP A 277 4.89 21.32 9.66
N ASP A 278 5.72 21.92 10.52
CA ASP A 278 6.92 22.74 10.22
C ASP A 278 7.99 22.01 9.38
N ARG A 279 7.70 20.79 8.96
CA ARG A 279 8.53 19.82 8.23
C ARG A 279 8.29 19.84 6.72
N LEU A 280 7.24 20.54 6.26
CA LEU A 280 7.02 20.84 4.84
C LEU A 280 8.26 21.41 4.12
N PRO A 281 9.03 22.40 4.67
CA PRO A 281 10.19 22.98 4.00
C PRO A 281 11.25 21.97 3.55
N PHE A 282 11.42 20.87 4.29
CA PHE A 282 12.37 19.81 3.95
C PHE A 282 11.94 19.06 2.67
N LEU A 283 10.65 18.74 2.56
CA LEU A 283 10.06 18.15 1.35
C LEU A 283 10.03 19.13 0.17
N ARG A 284 9.97 20.45 0.42
CA ARG A 284 9.84 21.49 -0.62
C ARG A 284 11.06 21.64 -1.51
N GLY A 285 12.25 21.53 -0.92
CA GLY A 285 13.49 21.82 -1.62
C GLY A 285 14.18 20.53 -2.04
N MET A 286 14.57 19.72 -1.06
CA MET A 286 15.55 18.67 -1.29
C MET A 286 15.00 17.54 -2.14
N LEU A 287 13.85 16.99 -1.76
CA LEU A 287 13.20 15.86 -2.44
C LEU A 287 12.95 16.18 -3.91
N LEU A 288 12.07 17.15 -4.22
CA LEU A 288 11.74 17.48 -5.61
C LEU A 288 12.95 18.00 -6.39
N SER A 289 13.97 18.52 -5.69
CA SER A 289 15.21 18.90 -6.36
C SER A 289 16.01 17.73 -6.90
N GLN A 290 16.05 16.62 -6.18
CA GLN A 290 16.81 15.43 -6.54
C GLN A 290 16.02 14.58 -7.55
N ILE A 291 14.78 14.24 -7.22
CA ILE A 291 14.01 13.25 -7.97
C ILE A 291 13.10 13.84 -9.05
N GLY A 292 12.85 15.16 -8.99
CA GLY A 292 11.76 15.77 -9.73
C GLY A 292 11.87 15.59 -11.24
N SER A 293 13.09 15.53 -11.76
CA SER A 293 13.34 15.35 -13.20
C SER A 293 12.97 13.96 -13.73
N ARG A 294 12.80 12.96 -12.87
CA ARG A 294 12.49 11.57 -13.24
C ARG A 294 11.04 11.17 -12.91
N LEU A 295 10.40 11.88 -11.99
CA LEU A 295 9.02 11.61 -11.60
C LEU A 295 8.06 11.74 -12.78
N THR A 296 7.30 10.69 -13.02
CA THR A 296 6.22 10.62 -14.00
C THR A 296 4.85 10.73 -13.35
N VAL A 297 4.70 10.22 -12.12
CA VAL A 297 3.46 10.28 -11.36
C VAL A 297 3.76 10.87 -9.98
N LEU A 298 3.05 11.95 -9.65
CA LEU A 298 3.12 12.59 -8.35
C LEU A 298 1.72 12.67 -7.75
N GLU A 299 1.55 12.08 -6.58
CA GLU A 299 0.35 12.16 -5.77
C GLU A 299 0.68 12.80 -4.43
N ILE A 300 -0.04 13.87 -4.08
CA ILE A 300 0.16 14.65 -2.87
C ILE A 300 -1.18 14.77 -2.15
N SER A 301 -1.29 14.17 -0.97
CA SER A 301 -2.43 14.32 -0.07
C SER A 301 -2.20 15.46 0.91
N PHE A 302 -3.17 16.38 1.03
CA PHE A 302 -3.15 17.48 2.00
C PHE A 302 -4.01 17.12 3.23
N LEU A 303 -3.46 16.36 4.18
CA LEU A 303 -4.22 16.03 5.39
C LEU A 303 -4.30 17.25 6.33
N ASP A 304 -5.45 17.91 6.27
CA ASP A 304 -5.80 19.12 7.02
C ASP A 304 -5.94 18.92 8.55
N GLN A 305 -5.90 17.67 9.05
CA GLN A 305 -6.13 17.35 10.47
C GLN A 305 -5.13 18.02 11.43
N TYR A 306 -4.03 18.57 10.88
CA TYR A 306 -2.96 19.22 11.63
C TYR A 306 -2.82 20.73 11.39
N ILE A 307 -3.63 21.33 10.51
CA ILE A 307 -3.74 22.79 10.47
C ILE A 307 -4.43 23.18 11.77
N SER A 308 -3.61 23.49 12.79
CA SER A 308 -4.11 23.97 14.06
C SER A 308 -5.10 25.09 13.77
N ARG A 309 -6.24 25.13 14.48
CA ARG A 309 -7.29 26.15 14.30
C ARG A 309 -6.82 27.58 14.60
N GLN A 310 -5.52 27.83 14.72
CA GLN A 310 -4.96 29.15 14.80
C GLN A 310 -5.21 29.86 13.46
N SER A 311 -6.07 30.87 13.53
CA SER A 311 -6.62 31.66 12.43
C SER A 311 -5.60 32.37 11.53
N ASP A 312 -4.32 32.31 11.88
CA ASP A 312 -3.28 33.13 11.26
C ASP A 312 -2.36 32.31 10.33
N PHE A 313 -2.55 30.99 10.25
CA PHE A 313 -1.80 30.11 9.36
C PHE A 313 -2.38 30.12 7.93
N ALA A 314 -2.43 31.31 7.31
CA ALA A 314 -2.42 31.33 5.85
C ALA A 314 -1.03 30.81 5.44
N PRO A 315 -0.92 29.68 4.69
CA PRO A 315 0.38 29.20 4.25
C PRO A 315 1.05 30.36 3.49
N SER A 316 2.11 30.91 4.07
CA SER A 316 2.87 31.98 3.43
C SER A 316 3.30 31.47 2.05
N SER A 317 3.44 32.34 1.05
CA SER A 317 3.85 31.88 -0.29
C SER A 317 5.23 31.20 -0.30
N GLN A 318 6.03 31.41 0.75
CA GLN A 318 7.31 30.73 0.98
C GLN A 318 7.12 29.24 1.33
N ASN A 319 5.87 28.86 1.62
CA ASN A 319 5.50 27.57 2.16
C ASN A 319 4.94 26.56 1.13
N LEU A 320 5.19 26.75 -0.16
CA LEU A 320 4.73 25.83 -1.20
C LEU A 320 5.88 24.96 -1.75
N PRO A 321 5.66 23.66 -2.01
CA PRO A 321 6.65 22.82 -2.69
C PRO A 321 7.04 23.38 -4.05
N ASP A 322 8.33 23.25 -4.40
CA ASP A 322 8.85 23.71 -5.69
C ASP A 322 8.65 22.63 -6.76
N PHE A 323 7.68 22.85 -7.65
CA PHE A 323 7.39 21.95 -8.76
C PHE A 323 8.22 22.27 -10.02
N SER A 324 9.16 23.21 -9.96
CA SER A 324 9.94 23.67 -11.13
C SER A 324 10.80 22.60 -11.79
N ARG A 325 11.15 21.54 -11.05
CA ARG A 325 11.99 20.44 -11.53
C ARG A 325 11.22 19.22 -12.02
N LEU A 326 9.89 19.24 -11.92
CA LEU A 326 9.01 18.20 -12.45
C LEU A 326 8.93 18.29 -13.98
N THR A 327 9.98 17.86 -14.68
CA THR A 327 10.11 17.98 -16.15
C THR A 327 9.57 16.79 -16.92
N GLN A 328 9.46 15.61 -16.30
CA GLN A 328 8.94 14.38 -16.91
C GLN A 328 7.56 13.96 -16.38
N LEU A 329 6.91 14.83 -15.61
CA LEU A 329 5.64 14.56 -14.96
C LEU A 329 4.50 14.37 -15.97
N ARG A 330 3.84 13.22 -15.92
CA ARG A 330 2.68 12.86 -16.75
C ARG A 330 1.37 12.93 -16.01
N SER A 331 1.36 12.61 -14.72
CA SER A 331 0.17 12.62 -13.87
C SER A 331 0.44 13.33 -12.56
N LEU A 332 -0.36 14.34 -12.26
CA LEU A 332 -0.39 15.01 -10.96
C LEU A 332 -1.72 14.74 -10.26
N ARG A 333 -1.68 14.30 -9.00
CA ARG A 333 -2.86 14.11 -8.16
C ARG A 333 -2.70 14.93 -6.89
N LEU A 334 -3.62 15.85 -6.66
CA LEU A 334 -3.72 16.62 -5.44
C LEU A 334 -4.93 16.08 -4.67
N CYS A 335 -4.66 15.28 -3.66
CA CYS A 335 -5.64 14.54 -2.90
C CYS A 335 -5.97 15.21 -1.56
N ASP A 336 -7.10 14.84 -0.98
CA ASP A 336 -7.56 15.33 0.32
C ASP A 336 -7.64 16.85 0.47
N ILE A 337 -7.89 17.59 -0.63
CA ILE A 337 -7.98 19.05 -0.56
C ILE A 337 -9.26 19.44 0.18
N SER A 338 -9.08 19.83 1.43
CA SER A 338 -10.16 20.29 2.30
C SER A 338 -10.73 21.62 1.83
N ILE A 339 -12.04 21.64 1.59
CA ILE A 339 -12.74 22.84 1.15
C ILE A 339 -13.22 23.71 2.33
N ASP A 340 -13.39 23.11 3.50
CA ASP A 340 -14.17 23.70 4.60
C ASP A 340 -13.34 24.45 5.65
N ILE A 341 -12.05 24.09 5.85
CA ILE A 341 -11.32 24.49 7.06
C ILE A 341 -10.72 25.90 6.97
N VAL A 342 -10.23 26.33 5.80
CA VAL A 342 -9.74 27.70 5.60
C VAL A 342 -10.12 28.21 4.20
N PRO A 343 -11.25 28.92 4.06
CA PRO A 343 -11.64 29.54 2.79
C PRO A 343 -10.51 30.45 2.29
N GLY A 344 -9.85 30.04 1.20
CA GLY A 344 -8.81 30.83 0.56
C GLY A 344 -7.37 30.32 0.71
N ALA A 345 -7.08 29.35 1.60
CA ALA A 345 -5.71 28.84 1.76
C ALA A 345 -5.18 28.23 0.45
N TYR A 346 -6.01 27.42 -0.22
CA TYR A 346 -5.67 26.79 -1.50
C TYR A 346 -5.91 27.70 -2.72
N ARG A 347 -6.66 28.80 -2.53
CA ARG A 347 -7.15 29.67 -3.61
C ARG A 347 -6.03 30.11 -4.55
N LYS A 348 -4.92 30.61 -3.98
CA LYS A 348 -3.74 31.01 -4.75
C LYS A 348 -2.65 29.94 -4.77
N ALA A 349 -2.64 29.03 -3.80
CA ALA A 349 -1.60 28.02 -3.69
C ALA A 349 -1.62 27.03 -4.86
N ILE A 350 -2.78 26.46 -5.19
CA ILE A 350 -2.89 25.44 -6.25
C ILE A 350 -2.50 26.01 -7.62
N PRO A 351 -3.04 27.16 -8.09
CA PRO A 351 -2.62 27.72 -9.36
C PRO A 351 -1.13 28.08 -9.37
N ARG A 352 -0.57 28.55 -8.24
CA ARG A 352 0.86 28.83 -8.13
C ARG A 352 1.71 27.57 -8.26
N LEU A 353 1.33 26.47 -7.60
CA LEU A 353 2.00 25.18 -7.73
C LEU A 353 1.99 24.69 -9.17
N LEU A 354 0.82 24.70 -9.82
CA LEU A 354 0.71 24.33 -11.22
C LEU A 354 1.55 25.23 -12.14
N SER A 355 1.63 26.53 -11.84
CA SER A 355 2.41 27.48 -12.63
C SER A 355 3.92 27.23 -12.61
N GLN A 356 4.40 26.47 -11.62
CA GLN A 356 5.81 26.08 -11.50
C GLN A 356 6.15 24.85 -12.34
N ILE A 357 5.20 23.96 -12.62
CA ILE A 357 5.45 22.71 -13.36
C ILE A 357 5.99 23.05 -14.75
N ARG A 358 7.12 22.42 -15.12
CA ARG A 358 7.77 22.62 -16.42
C ARG A 358 7.65 21.43 -17.35
N SER A 359 6.94 20.36 -16.96
CA SER A 359 6.77 19.21 -17.84
C SER A 359 5.83 19.55 -18.99
N PRO A 360 6.26 19.40 -20.25
CA PRO A 360 5.36 19.45 -21.40
C PRO A 360 4.56 18.14 -21.54
N LEU A 361 4.94 17.08 -20.83
CA LEU A 361 4.36 15.74 -20.93
C LEU A 361 3.17 15.53 -19.97
N LEU A 362 2.70 16.58 -19.30
CA LEU A 362 1.65 16.47 -18.30
C LEU A 362 0.30 16.18 -18.98
N GLU A 363 -0.13 14.94 -18.88
CA GLU A 363 -1.36 14.43 -19.51
C GLU A 363 -2.56 14.50 -18.56
N GLU A 364 -2.35 14.33 -17.25
CA GLU A 364 -3.45 14.23 -16.29
C GLU A 364 -3.22 15.08 -15.03
N VAL A 365 -4.25 15.81 -14.61
CA VAL A 365 -4.29 16.53 -13.33
C VAL A 365 -5.59 16.17 -12.61
N TYR A 366 -5.46 15.67 -11.38
CA TYR A 366 -6.59 15.32 -10.51
C TYR A 366 -6.60 16.23 -9.28
N PHE A 367 -7.79 16.70 -8.93
CA PHE A 367 -8.08 17.35 -7.66
C PHE A 367 -9.12 16.51 -6.94
N GLU A 368 -8.71 15.77 -5.92
CA GLU A 368 -9.64 15.12 -5.01
C GLU A 368 -9.87 16.04 -3.82
N CYS A 369 -11.07 16.62 -3.81
CA CYS A 369 -11.50 17.54 -2.78
C CYS A 369 -12.26 16.75 -1.72
N THR A 370 -11.94 16.98 -0.46
CA THR A 370 -12.65 16.39 0.67
C THR A 370 -13.40 17.49 1.42
N THR A 371 -14.56 17.13 1.96
CA THR A 371 -15.31 17.97 2.87
C THR A 371 -15.24 17.33 4.24
N PHE A 372 -14.86 18.08 5.25
CA PHE A 372 -14.98 17.56 6.60
C PHE A 372 -16.47 17.52 6.92
N ALA A 373 -16.99 16.32 7.16
CA ALA A 373 -18.32 16.16 7.71
C ALA A 373 -18.33 16.94 9.03
N LEU A 374 -18.89 18.17 9.00
CA LEU A 374 -18.98 19.01 10.18
C LEU A 374 -19.63 18.15 11.28
N PRO A 375 -18.93 17.90 12.40
CA PRO A 375 -19.42 17.00 13.43
C PRO A 375 -20.76 17.52 13.91
N HIS A 376 -21.81 16.75 13.60
CA HIS A 376 -23.21 16.97 13.91
C HIS A 376 -23.74 18.41 13.78
N ARG A 377 -24.71 18.59 12.85
CA ARG A 377 -25.63 19.74 12.87
C ARG A 377 -26.00 20.04 14.34
N PRO A 378 -25.65 21.22 14.89
CA PRO A 378 -26.25 21.63 16.14
C PRO A 378 -27.76 21.58 15.93
N THR A 379 -28.46 20.93 16.85
CA THR A 379 -29.91 20.62 16.81
C THR A 379 -30.81 21.86 16.72
N GLY A 380 -30.25 23.06 16.57
CA GLY A 380 -30.94 24.33 16.34
C GLY A 380 -30.74 24.89 14.92
N GLY A 381 -31.36 24.26 13.92
CA GLY A 381 -32.14 24.92 12.85
C GLY A 381 -31.58 26.04 11.94
N LYS A 382 -30.32 26.49 12.03
CA LYS A 382 -29.79 27.47 11.06
C LYS A 382 -29.02 26.77 9.93
N LYS A 383 -29.57 26.86 8.72
CA LYS A 383 -29.03 26.30 7.47
C LYS A 383 -27.64 26.88 7.17
N TYR A 384 -26.58 26.20 7.60
CA TYR A 384 -25.20 26.42 7.07
C TYR A 384 -25.09 26.13 5.56
N LEU A 385 -26.15 25.60 4.94
CA LEU A 385 -26.26 25.25 3.51
C LEU A 385 -26.36 26.45 2.55
N ALA A 386 -26.27 27.70 3.02
CA ALA A 386 -26.57 28.86 2.19
C ALA A 386 -25.35 29.64 1.68
N ASN A 387 -24.14 29.45 2.23
CA ASN A 387 -23.03 30.29 1.80
C ASN A 387 -22.39 29.79 0.51
N ARG A 388 -23.08 29.98 -0.62
CA ARG A 388 -22.64 29.60 -1.98
C ARG A 388 -21.28 30.19 -2.39
N SER A 389 -20.76 31.16 -1.63
CA SER A 389 -19.48 31.82 -1.93
C SER A 389 -18.27 30.90 -1.81
N TRP A 390 -18.34 29.80 -1.05
CA TRP A 390 -17.17 28.95 -0.84
C TRP A 390 -16.64 28.34 -2.14
N ILE A 391 -17.52 27.92 -3.08
CA ILE A 391 -17.07 27.33 -4.35
C ILE A 391 -16.29 28.34 -5.20
N HIS A 392 -16.72 29.60 -5.17
CA HIS A 392 -16.03 30.70 -5.84
C HIS A 392 -14.74 31.10 -5.15
N ASN A 393 -14.60 30.82 -3.86
CA ASN A 393 -13.44 31.16 -3.05
C ASN A 393 -12.45 30.00 -2.88
N PHE A 394 -12.83 28.78 -3.26
CA PHE A 394 -12.01 27.57 -3.15
C PHE A 394 -10.73 27.68 -3.98
N LEU A 395 -10.90 28.05 -5.26
CA LEU A 395 -9.81 28.23 -6.21
C LEU A 395 -9.90 29.62 -6.84
N ASP A 396 -8.74 30.20 -7.13
CA ASP A 396 -8.65 31.35 -8.02
C ASP A 396 -8.81 30.85 -9.45
N TRP A 397 -10.07 30.66 -9.86
CA TRP A 397 -10.43 30.08 -11.16
C TRP A 397 -9.85 30.87 -12.33
N ASP A 398 -9.78 32.19 -12.20
CA ASP A 398 -9.27 33.06 -13.26
C ASP A 398 -7.74 32.89 -13.38
N LEU A 399 -7.02 32.82 -12.26
CA LEU A 399 -5.59 32.49 -12.25
C LEU A 399 -5.33 31.05 -12.73
N LEU A 400 -6.17 30.10 -12.35
CA LEU A 400 -6.05 28.70 -12.80
C LEU A 400 -6.21 28.61 -14.32
N ALA A 401 -7.19 29.29 -14.90
CA ALA A 401 -7.40 29.34 -16.34
C ALA A 401 -6.18 29.92 -17.07
N VAL A 402 -5.59 31.01 -16.55
CA VAL A 402 -4.35 31.60 -17.11
C VAL A 402 -3.18 30.63 -17.04
N VAL A 403 -3.06 29.85 -15.95
CA VAL A 403 -1.98 28.86 -15.80
C VAL A 403 -2.16 27.70 -16.76
N LEU A 404 -3.38 27.15 -16.87
CA LEU A 404 -3.70 26.05 -17.76
C LEU A 404 -3.61 26.44 -19.25
N ALA A 405 -3.78 27.73 -19.59
CA ALA A 405 -3.62 28.22 -20.96
C ALA A 405 -2.15 28.30 -21.44
N ARG A 406 -1.17 28.01 -20.58
CA ARG A 406 0.26 28.02 -20.96
C ARG A 406 0.60 26.79 -21.81
N ASN A 407 1.54 26.96 -22.74
CA ASN A 407 2.00 25.90 -23.66
C ASN A 407 2.45 24.59 -22.97
N GLN A 408 2.95 24.67 -21.73
CA GLN A 408 3.36 23.49 -20.96
C GLN A 408 2.21 22.51 -20.65
N PHE A 409 0.96 22.96 -20.71
CA PHE A 409 -0.23 22.12 -20.56
C PHE A 409 -0.86 21.75 -21.92
N GLY A 410 -0.12 21.92 -23.04
CA GLY A 410 -0.62 21.61 -24.38
C GLY A 410 -1.01 20.14 -24.58
N ASP A 411 -0.34 19.22 -23.87
CA ASP A 411 -0.62 17.78 -23.90
C ASP A 411 -1.60 17.32 -22.81
N LEU A 412 -2.19 18.24 -22.04
CA LEU A 412 -3.14 17.91 -20.99
C LEU A 412 -4.40 17.28 -21.60
N ARG A 413 -4.65 16.00 -21.28
CA ARG A 413 -5.78 15.20 -21.78
C ARG A 413 -6.87 14.98 -20.76
N LYS A 414 -6.54 15.07 -19.47
CA LYS A 414 -7.50 14.90 -18.38
C LYS A 414 -7.32 15.93 -17.27
N LEU A 415 -8.36 16.72 -17.02
CA LEU A 415 -8.47 17.56 -15.83
C LEU A 415 -9.66 17.05 -15.02
N CYS A 416 -9.38 16.38 -13.91
CA CYS A 416 -10.39 15.71 -13.12
C CYS A 416 -10.60 16.41 -11.79
N PHE A 417 -11.84 16.76 -11.48
CA PHE A 417 -12.22 17.14 -10.12
C PHE A 417 -13.07 16.02 -9.52
N VAL A 418 -12.58 15.41 -8.46
CA VAL A 418 -13.31 14.45 -7.64
C VAL A 418 -13.86 15.21 -6.44
N CYS A 419 -15.19 15.23 -6.31
CA CYS A 419 -15.87 15.95 -5.23
C CYS A 419 -16.90 15.04 -4.56
N PRO A 420 -17.15 15.25 -3.25
CA PRO A 420 -18.20 14.52 -2.54
C PRO A 420 -19.55 14.73 -3.21
N SER A 421 -20.33 13.65 -3.34
CA SER A 421 -21.64 13.62 -4.01
C SER A 421 -22.61 14.74 -3.61
N TYR A 422 -22.51 15.25 -2.37
CA TYR A 422 -23.36 16.34 -1.88
C TYR A 422 -23.24 17.64 -2.70
N TYR A 423 -22.09 17.87 -3.34
CA TYR A 423 -21.79 19.10 -4.06
C TYR A 423 -21.70 18.94 -5.58
N GLY A 424 -21.66 17.69 -6.06
CA GLY A 424 -21.31 17.28 -7.42
C GLY A 424 -21.96 18.15 -8.51
N ALA A 425 -23.26 18.01 -8.76
CA ALA A 425 -23.93 18.70 -9.85
C ALA A 425 -23.74 20.23 -9.91
N ARG A 426 -23.62 20.93 -8.78
CA ARG A 426 -23.39 22.39 -8.76
C ARG A 426 -21.94 22.74 -8.97
N PHE A 427 -21.04 21.97 -8.35
CA PHE A 427 -19.61 22.11 -8.52
C PHE A 427 -19.23 21.89 -9.99
N VAL A 428 -19.75 20.81 -10.60
CA VAL A 428 -19.59 20.49 -12.03
C VAL A 428 -19.96 21.69 -12.89
N ARG A 429 -21.16 22.26 -12.71
CA ARG A 429 -21.60 23.42 -13.51
C ARG A 429 -20.71 24.64 -13.35
N LEU A 430 -20.20 24.88 -12.14
CA LEU A 430 -19.29 26.01 -11.93
C LEU A 430 -17.96 25.77 -12.63
N VAL A 431 -17.35 24.60 -12.45
CA VAL A 431 -16.08 24.23 -13.08
C VAL A 431 -16.19 24.34 -14.59
N CYS A 432 -17.22 23.74 -15.19
CA CYS A 432 -17.46 23.82 -16.62
C CYS A 432 -17.58 25.28 -17.10
N ARG A 433 -18.37 26.11 -16.41
CA ARG A 433 -18.54 27.53 -16.79
C ARG A 433 -17.27 28.35 -16.62
N LYS A 434 -16.49 28.09 -15.57
CA LYS A 434 -15.27 28.85 -15.27
C LYS A 434 -14.09 28.47 -16.15
N LEU A 435 -14.09 27.25 -16.68
CA LEU A 435 -13.06 26.75 -17.57
C LEU A 435 -13.49 26.73 -19.04
N GLU A 436 -14.70 27.20 -19.39
CA GLU A 436 -15.27 27.20 -20.76
C GLU A 436 -14.45 28.00 -21.78
N ASP A 437 -13.68 28.99 -21.31
CA ASP A 437 -12.79 29.78 -22.17
C ASP A 437 -11.35 29.22 -22.18
N CYS A 438 -11.08 28.16 -21.42
CA CYS A 438 -9.76 27.55 -21.37
C CYS A 438 -9.54 26.70 -22.63
N PRO A 439 -8.39 26.78 -23.32
CA PRO A 439 -8.10 25.93 -24.47
C PRO A 439 -8.17 24.42 -24.13
N CYS A 440 -8.07 24.07 -22.85
CA CYS A 440 -8.24 22.71 -22.31
C CYS A 440 -9.72 22.30 -22.06
N CYS A 441 -10.72 22.97 -22.65
CA CYS A 441 -12.14 22.67 -22.37
C CYS A 441 -12.57 21.22 -22.60
N GLY A 442 -12.08 20.59 -23.67
CA GLY A 442 -12.45 19.21 -24.04
C GLY A 442 -11.93 18.13 -23.08
N VAL A 443 -11.19 18.54 -22.05
CA VAL A 443 -10.38 17.69 -21.18
C VAL A 443 -10.94 17.66 -19.75
N VAL A 444 -11.89 18.53 -19.44
CA VAL A 444 -12.45 18.65 -18.10
C VAL A 444 -13.47 17.54 -17.85
N SER A 445 -13.17 16.70 -16.87
CA SER A 445 -14.09 15.71 -16.32
C SER A 445 -14.36 16.05 -14.85
N VAL A 446 -15.60 15.92 -14.42
CA VAL A 446 -15.95 16.06 -13.01
C VAL A 446 -16.62 14.77 -12.58
N ILE A 447 -16.02 14.10 -11.61
CA ILE A 447 -16.46 12.80 -11.12
C ILE A 447 -17.08 13.02 -9.74
N GLU A 448 -18.35 12.66 -9.60
CA GLU A 448 -18.98 12.58 -8.28
C GLU A 448 -18.44 11.33 -7.58
N SER A 449 -17.84 11.47 -6.40
CA SER A 449 -17.46 10.29 -5.62
C SER A 449 -18.73 9.60 -5.13
N GLY A 450 -18.94 8.37 -5.59
CA GLY A 450 -20.01 7.49 -5.09
C GLY A 450 -19.78 7.25 -3.59
N ALA A 451 -20.84 7.43 -2.80
CA ALA A 451 -20.82 7.24 -1.36
C ALA A 451 -20.65 5.78 -0.95
#